data_AF-A0A340XRS9-F1
#
_entry.id   AF-A0A340XRS9-F1
#
_cell.length_a   1.000
_cell.length_b   1.000
_cell.length_c   1.000
_cell.angle_alpha   90.00
_cell.angle_beta   90.00
_cell.angle_gamma   90.00
#
_symmetry.space_group_name_H-M   'P 1'
#
loop_
_entity.id
_entity.type
_entity.pdbx_description
1 polymer ?
#
loop_
_entity_poly.entity_id
_entity_poly.type
_entity_poly.pdbx_seq_one_letter_code
_entity_poly.pdbx_strand_id
1 'polypeptide(L)'
;IDECNESFACGDHAMCENVDGGYNCSCKEGYHTSTGNSQFTPNDGTYCQEIVNPDCHLDNICIAANINKTLTKIRHIEEPVALLQEVYRNSVKDLSPTDIITYIEILAESSPLLGYMNSTNSAKDTLSNSTLTEFVKTVNNFVQKDTFIVWDKLSTNHRRTHLTKLIHAVEQATLRLSQNFQKTTQFDTNSSDIALKAFFFDSYHMKHIHPHMNMGGDNIKIFPNRKAAYDSNGSVAVAFLYYKSIGPLFSSSDNILLEPQSYDKAEEEGRVISSVISVSISSNPPTLYELEKITFTLNHIK
;
A
#
# COMPACT_ATOMS: atom_id res chain seq x y z
N ILE A 1 -46.15 -6.42 24.01
CA ILE A 1 -44.81 -6.13 24.58
C ILE A 1 -44.02 -5.49 23.44
N ASP A 2 -42.96 -4.72 23.72
CA ASP A 2 -42.10 -4.17 22.68
C ASP A 2 -40.69 -4.72 22.92
N GLU A 3 -40.47 -5.90 22.36
CA GLU A 3 -39.24 -6.67 22.47
C GLU A 3 -38.07 -5.97 21.75
N CYS A 4 -38.36 -5.16 20.74
CA CYS A 4 -37.37 -4.36 20.02
C CYS A 4 -36.84 -3.13 20.80
N ASN A 5 -37.48 -2.76 21.91
CA ASN A 5 -37.01 -1.68 22.78
C ASN A 5 -35.88 -2.13 23.72
N GLU A 6 -35.59 -3.43 23.78
CA GLU A 6 -34.41 -3.95 24.46
C GLU A 6 -33.14 -3.71 23.63
N SER A 7 -32.09 -3.21 24.29
CA SER A 7 -30.77 -3.08 23.66
C SER A 7 -30.25 -4.47 23.29
N PHE A 8 -29.89 -4.68 22.03
CA PHE A 8 -29.35 -5.93 21.47
C PHE A 8 -30.36 -7.09 21.28
N ALA A 9 -31.66 -6.82 21.17
CA ALA A 9 -32.69 -7.86 20.95
C ALA A 9 -32.38 -8.85 19.80
N CYS A 10 -31.74 -8.39 18.72
CA CYS A 10 -31.42 -9.20 17.54
C CYS A 10 -29.92 -9.46 17.32
N GLY A 11 -29.07 -9.02 18.24
CA GLY A 11 -27.61 -9.06 18.08
C GLY A 11 -27.04 -8.01 17.12
N ASP A 12 -25.72 -8.07 16.89
CA ASP A 12 -25.00 -7.11 16.07
C ASP A 12 -25.39 -7.19 14.59
N HIS A 13 -25.40 -6.02 13.93
CA HIS A 13 -25.73 -5.87 12.52
C HIS A 13 -27.13 -6.37 12.09
N ALA A 14 -28.05 -6.56 13.05
CA ALA A 14 -29.44 -6.92 12.80
C ALA A 14 -30.41 -5.76 13.06
N MET A 15 -31.58 -5.81 12.43
CA MET A 15 -32.75 -4.96 12.63
C MET A 15 -33.87 -5.78 13.25
N CYS A 16 -34.55 -5.20 14.24
CA CYS A 16 -35.66 -5.82 14.96
C CYS A 16 -37.00 -5.29 14.44
N GLU A 17 -37.97 -6.18 14.24
CA GLU A 17 -39.35 -5.86 13.86
C GLU A 17 -40.33 -6.62 14.78
N ASN A 18 -41.17 -5.88 15.51
CA ASN A 18 -42.22 -6.48 16.33
C ASN A 18 -43.37 -6.99 15.45
N VAL A 19 -43.86 -8.19 15.73
CA VAL A 19 -44.96 -8.84 15.03
C VAL A 19 -46.01 -9.34 16.04
N ASP A 20 -47.24 -9.60 15.59
CA ASP A 20 -48.25 -10.13 16.52
C ASP A 20 -47.84 -11.53 16.99
N GLY A 21 -47.64 -11.67 18.32
CA GLY A 21 -47.11 -12.89 18.94
C GLY A 21 -45.60 -12.94 19.16
N GLY A 22 -44.82 -11.90 18.84
CA GLY A 22 -43.39 -11.83 19.16
C GLY A 22 -42.60 -10.78 18.35
N TYR A 23 -41.36 -11.09 18.00
CA TYR A 23 -40.50 -10.24 17.19
C TYR A 23 -39.60 -11.06 16.26
N ASN A 24 -39.31 -10.50 15.09
CA ASN A 24 -38.41 -11.08 14.10
C ASN A 24 -37.18 -10.20 13.90
N CYS A 25 -36.06 -10.85 13.61
CA CYS A 25 -34.81 -10.19 13.30
C CYS A 25 -34.47 -10.35 11.82
N SER A 26 -33.95 -9.30 11.20
CA SER A 26 -33.42 -9.32 9.84
C SER A 26 -32.03 -8.69 9.82
N CYS A 27 -31.18 -9.05 8.86
CA CYS A 27 -29.86 -8.44 8.77
C CYS A 27 -29.92 -7.06 8.12
N LYS A 28 -29.13 -6.12 8.64
CA LYS A 28 -28.94 -4.81 8.00
C LYS A 28 -28.37 -4.99 6.60
N GLU A 29 -28.60 -4.01 5.74
CA GLU A 29 -28.01 -3.99 4.40
C GLU A 29 -26.48 -4.22 4.46
N GLY A 30 -25.98 -5.11 3.60
CA GLY A 30 -24.59 -5.59 3.61
C GLY A 30 -24.33 -6.81 4.49
N TYR A 31 -25.36 -7.38 5.14
CA TYR A 31 -25.27 -8.61 5.92
C TYR A 31 -26.36 -9.60 5.53
N HIS A 32 -26.06 -10.89 5.61
CA HIS A 32 -27.03 -11.98 5.44
C HIS A 32 -26.99 -12.89 6.67
N THR A 33 -28.06 -13.65 6.88
CA THR A 33 -28.11 -14.59 8.00
C THR A 33 -27.15 -15.75 7.76
N SER A 34 -26.56 -16.28 8.83
CA SER A 34 -25.73 -17.50 8.77
C SER A 34 -26.47 -18.72 8.22
N THR A 35 -27.80 -18.70 8.22
CA THR A 35 -28.68 -19.76 7.71
C THR A 35 -29.20 -19.52 6.30
N GLY A 36 -28.99 -18.34 5.71
CA GLY A 36 -29.46 -17.97 4.37
C GLY A 36 -30.94 -17.54 4.29
N ASN A 37 -31.66 -17.50 5.42
CA ASN A 37 -33.03 -17.00 5.49
C ASN A 37 -33.09 -15.46 5.53
N SER A 38 -34.20 -14.86 5.08
CA SER A 38 -34.39 -13.40 5.12
C SER A 38 -34.65 -12.85 6.53
N GLN A 39 -35.25 -13.66 7.40
CA GLN A 39 -35.54 -13.35 8.80
C GLN A 39 -35.18 -14.53 9.70
N PHE A 40 -34.90 -14.24 10.96
CA PHE A 40 -34.59 -15.24 11.98
C PHE A 40 -35.22 -14.88 13.32
N THR A 41 -35.48 -15.91 14.14
CA THR A 41 -35.89 -15.70 15.52
C THR A 41 -34.67 -15.46 16.42
N PRO A 42 -34.78 -14.56 17.39
CA PRO A 42 -33.74 -14.31 18.39
C PRO A 42 -33.40 -15.59 19.18
N ASN A 43 -32.12 -15.75 19.55
CA ASN A 43 -31.59 -16.90 20.29
C ASN A 43 -31.58 -18.28 19.58
N ASP A 44 -31.91 -18.35 18.28
CA ASP A 44 -31.82 -19.58 17.48
C ASP A 44 -30.40 -19.85 16.93
N GLY A 45 -29.38 -19.19 17.48
CA GLY A 45 -27.98 -19.29 17.03
C GLY A 45 -27.69 -18.66 15.65
N THR A 46 -28.70 -18.12 14.97
CA THR A 46 -28.53 -17.36 13.72
C THR A 46 -27.94 -15.98 14.03
N TYR A 47 -26.95 -15.56 13.23
CA TYR A 47 -26.33 -14.24 13.34
C TYR A 47 -26.13 -13.63 11.94
N CYS A 48 -25.92 -12.32 11.91
CA CYS A 48 -25.67 -11.59 10.68
C CYS A 48 -24.20 -11.64 10.31
N GLN A 49 -23.91 -12.29 9.19
CA GLN A 49 -22.58 -12.34 8.58
C GLN A 49 -22.52 -11.40 7.38
N GLU A 50 -21.38 -10.75 7.22
CA GLU A 50 -21.19 -9.77 6.16
C GLU A 50 -21.33 -10.42 4.77
N ILE A 51 -22.00 -9.75 3.85
CA ILE A 51 -22.08 -10.21 2.46
C ILE A 51 -20.74 -9.90 1.80
N VAL A 52 -19.87 -10.92 1.74
CA VAL A 52 -18.63 -10.85 0.98
C VAL A 52 -18.98 -11.16 -0.48
N ASN A 53 -19.07 -10.13 -1.32
CA ASN A 53 -19.18 -10.33 -2.76
C ASN A 53 -17.80 -10.77 -3.30
N PRO A 54 -17.62 -12.05 -3.72
CA PRO A 54 -16.32 -12.55 -4.18
C PRO A 54 -15.81 -11.82 -5.44
N ASP A 55 -16.74 -11.30 -6.23
CA ASP A 55 -16.49 -10.59 -7.49
C ASP A 55 -16.50 -9.06 -7.32
N CYS A 56 -16.49 -8.56 -6.08
CA CYS A 56 -16.48 -7.13 -5.79
C CYS A 56 -15.36 -6.37 -6.52
N HIS A 57 -14.21 -7.04 -6.73
CA HIS A 57 -13.06 -6.50 -7.48
C HIS A 57 -13.36 -6.18 -8.97
N LEU A 58 -14.52 -6.58 -9.50
CA LEU A 58 -14.99 -6.25 -10.85
C LEU A 58 -16.01 -5.10 -10.87
N ASP A 59 -16.49 -4.66 -9.71
CA ASP A 59 -17.51 -3.63 -9.57
C ASP A 59 -16.96 -2.40 -8.83
N ASN A 60 -16.81 -1.29 -9.56
CA ASN A 60 -16.33 -0.03 -9.00
C ASN A 60 -17.20 0.51 -7.87
N ILE A 61 -18.52 0.26 -7.88
CA ILE A 61 -19.41 0.70 -6.81
C ILE A 61 -19.11 -0.10 -5.54
N CYS A 62 -18.94 -1.41 -5.68
CA CYS A 62 -18.57 -2.28 -4.57
C CYS A 62 -17.19 -1.96 -4.00
N ILE A 63 -16.19 -1.71 -4.86
CA ILE A 63 -14.84 -1.28 -4.45
C ILE A 63 -14.92 0.03 -3.67
N ALA A 64 -15.62 1.04 -4.20
CA ALA A 64 -15.76 2.34 -3.53
C ALA A 64 -16.46 2.22 -2.17
N ALA A 65 -17.47 1.36 -2.06
CA ALA A 65 -18.14 1.08 -0.78
C ALA A 65 -17.18 0.46 0.25
N ASN A 66 -16.34 -0.50 -0.15
CA ASN A 66 -15.34 -1.12 0.72
C ASN A 66 -14.24 -0.14 1.15
N ILE A 67 -13.78 0.72 0.24
CA ILE A 67 -12.84 1.80 0.54
C ILE A 67 -13.44 2.73 1.60
N ASN A 68 -14.65 3.25 1.36
CA ASN A 68 -15.33 4.15 2.31
C ASN A 68 -15.57 3.49 3.68
N LYS A 69 -15.98 2.23 3.68
CA LYS A 69 -16.15 1.43 4.90
C LYS A 69 -14.83 1.28 5.67
N THR A 70 -13.72 1.07 4.96
CA THR A 70 -12.41 0.91 5.59
C THR A 70 -11.88 2.26 6.09
N LEU A 71 -11.98 3.33 5.29
CA LEU A 71 -11.62 4.70 5.68
C LEU A 71 -12.35 5.15 6.95
N THR A 72 -13.65 4.88 7.05
CA THR A 72 -14.43 5.23 8.24
C THR A 72 -13.95 4.51 9.50
N LYS A 73 -13.50 3.26 9.41
CA LYS A 73 -12.93 2.51 10.54
C LYS A 73 -11.61 3.12 11.02
N ILE A 74 -10.74 3.52 10.09
CA ILE A 74 -9.40 4.03 10.42
C ILE A 74 -9.36 5.55 10.69
N ARG A 75 -10.46 6.27 10.40
CA ARG A 75 -10.54 7.74 10.51
C ARG A 75 -10.13 8.29 11.88
N HIS A 76 -10.33 7.52 12.95
CA HIS A 76 -10.01 7.91 14.32
C HIS A 76 -8.53 7.73 14.69
N ILE A 77 -7.73 7.13 13.81
CA ILE A 77 -6.32 6.88 14.06
C ILE A 77 -5.51 8.08 13.56
N GLU A 78 -5.09 8.93 14.50
CA GLU A 78 -4.32 10.14 14.20
C GLU A 78 -2.80 9.87 14.13
N GLU A 79 -2.33 8.79 14.74
CA GLU A 79 -0.92 8.47 14.86
C GLU A 79 -0.45 7.65 13.65
N PRO A 80 0.55 8.12 12.87
CA PRO A 80 0.97 7.47 11.63
C PRO A 80 1.39 6.00 11.80
N VAL A 81 2.11 5.67 12.87
CA VAL A 81 2.58 4.28 13.10
C VAL A 81 1.39 3.38 13.43
N ALA A 82 0.48 3.79 14.30
CA ALA A 82 -0.74 3.05 14.63
C ALA A 82 -1.61 2.79 13.40
N LEU A 83 -1.73 3.78 12.50
CA LEU A 83 -2.46 3.61 11.24
C LEU A 83 -1.83 2.51 10.38
N LEU A 84 -0.50 2.55 10.22
CA LEU A 84 0.24 1.56 9.45
C LEU A 84 0.19 0.17 10.07
N GLN A 85 0.19 0.09 11.41
CA GLN A 85 0.03 -1.17 12.14
C GLN A 85 -1.37 -1.77 11.93
N GLU A 86 -2.43 -0.94 11.89
CA GLU A 86 -3.78 -1.42 11.59
C GLU A 86 -3.87 -1.97 10.17
N VAL A 87 -3.31 -1.26 9.18
CA VAL A 87 -3.24 -1.76 7.80
C VAL A 87 -2.39 -3.04 7.72
N TYR A 88 -1.25 -3.09 8.42
CA TYR A 88 -0.38 -4.27 8.46
C TYR A 88 -1.13 -5.49 9.00
N ARG A 89 -1.80 -5.36 10.15
CA ARG A 89 -2.51 -6.47 10.82
C ARG A 89 -3.61 -7.05 9.95
N ASN A 90 -4.33 -6.20 9.22
CA ASN A 90 -5.42 -6.63 8.34
C ASN A 90 -4.95 -7.09 6.95
N SER A 91 -3.64 -7.01 6.65
CA SER A 91 -3.08 -7.40 5.35
C SER A 91 -2.10 -8.58 5.42
N VAL A 92 -1.86 -9.18 6.59
CA VAL A 92 -0.86 -10.25 6.74
C VAL A 92 -1.23 -11.53 5.99
N LYS A 93 -2.53 -11.91 5.98
CA LYS A 93 -3.00 -13.17 5.40
C LYS A 93 -4.40 -13.04 4.81
N ASP A 94 -4.74 -14.00 3.97
CA ASP A 94 -6.09 -14.21 3.44
C ASP A 94 -6.65 -13.01 2.64
N LEU A 95 -5.75 -12.25 2.00
CA LEU A 95 -6.11 -11.14 1.14
C LEU A 95 -6.96 -11.63 -0.04
N SER A 96 -8.13 -11.00 -0.23
CA SER A 96 -8.88 -11.06 -1.47
C SER A 96 -8.38 -10.03 -2.48
N PRO A 97 -8.73 -10.15 -3.78
CA PRO A 97 -8.43 -9.11 -4.76
C PRO A 97 -9.02 -7.75 -4.38
N THR A 98 -10.20 -7.74 -3.74
CA THR A 98 -10.84 -6.53 -3.21
C THR A 98 -10.03 -5.91 -2.07
N ASP A 99 -9.44 -6.72 -1.19
CA ASP A 99 -8.60 -6.23 -0.09
C ASP A 99 -7.32 -5.58 -0.61
N ILE A 100 -6.68 -6.18 -1.61
CA ILE A 100 -5.51 -5.58 -2.29
C ILE A 100 -5.87 -4.20 -2.83
N ILE A 101 -6.96 -4.10 -3.60
CA ILE A 101 -7.41 -2.83 -4.17
C ILE A 101 -7.70 -1.81 -3.06
N THR A 102 -8.45 -2.23 -2.05
CA THR A 102 -8.88 -1.38 -0.93
C THR A 102 -7.68 -0.83 -0.18
N TYR A 103 -6.79 -1.69 0.32
CA TYR A 103 -5.65 -1.23 1.11
C TYR A 103 -4.63 -0.41 0.32
N ILE A 104 -4.48 -0.66 -0.98
CA ILE A 104 -3.69 0.23 -1.85
C ILE A 104 -4.30 1.64 -1.89
N GLU A 105 -5.62 1.75 -1.99
CA GLU A 105 -6.30 3.04 -1.90
C GLU A 105 -6.06 3.71 -0.54
N ILE A 106 -6.25 2.95 0.54
CA ILE A 106 -6.03 3.43 1.90
C ILE A 106 -4.62 3.99 2.07
N LEU A 107 -3.59 3.27 1.59
CA LEU A 107 -2.20 3.72 1.67
C LEU A 107 -1.96 4.99 0.84
N ALA A 108 -2.58 5.08 -0.35
CA ALA A 108 -2.48 6.26 -1.21
C ALA A 108 -3.15 7.50 -0.56
N GLU A 109 -4.37 7.34 -0.06
CA GLU A 109 -5.13 8.42 0.60
C GLU A 109 -4.53 8.85 1.94
N SER A 110 -3.87 7.92 2.65
CA SER A 110 -3.23 8.21 3.95
C SER A 110 -1.88 8.92 3.82
N SER A 111 -1.31 9.02 2.62
CA SER A 111 0.01 9.65 2.38
C SER A 111 0.18 11.06 2.99
N PRO A 112 -0.81 11.98 2.96
CA PRO A 112 -0.71 13.27 3.66
C PRO A 112 -0.58 13.14 5.18
N LEU A 113 -1.33 12.21 5.78
CA LEU A 113 -1.28 11.96 7.22
C LEU A 113 0.06 11.38 7.64
N LEU A 114 0.63 10.45 6.85
CA LEU A 114 1.96 9.90 7.10
C LEU A 114 3.06 10.96 7.07
N GLY A 115 2.92 11.97 6.20
CA GLY A 115 3.84 13.09 6.11
C GLY A 115 3.69 14.14 7.21
N TYR A 116 2.62 14.11 8.01
CA TYR A 116 2.39 15.12 9.05
C TYR A 116 3.10 14.74 10.36
N MET A 117 4.01 15.60 10.84
CA MET A 117 4.72 15.39 12.11
C MET A 117 4.57 16.57 13.06
N ASN A 118 3.79 16.37 14.14
CA ASN A 118 3.61 17.33 15.23
C ASN A 118 4.55 17.04 16.40
N SER A 119 5.86 17.05 16.16
CA SER A 119 6.88 16.77 17.18
C SER A 119 8.02 17.81 17.14
N THR A 120 8.82 17.85 18.20
CA THR A 120 10.01 18.71 18.28
C THR A 120 11.07 18.30 17.25
N ASN A 121 11.92 19.22 16.82
CA ASN A 121 12.87 18.99 15.73
C ASN A 121 13.78 17.75 15.92
N SER A 122 14.18 17.41 17.15
CA SER A 122 14.99 16.21 17.41
C SER A 122 14.19 14.91 17.40
N ALA A 123 12.90 14.96 17.70
CA ALA A 123 12.00 13.79 17.68
C ALA A 123 11.46 13.49 16.28
N LYS A 124 11.48 14.47 15.36
CA LYS A 124 11.03 14.30 13.96
C LYS A 124 11.82 13.23 13.21
N ASP A 125 13.14 13.20 13.35
CA ASP A 125 13.99 12.22 12.65
C ASP A 125 13.70 10.80 13.16
N THR A 126 13.59 10.61 14.48
CA THR A 126 13.26 9.31 15.09
C THR A 126 11.87 8.84 14.68
N LEU A 127 10.87 9.73 14.70
CA LEU A 127 9.51 9.41 14.28
C LEU A 127 9.46 9.07 12.78
N SER A 128 10.20 9.80 11.94
CA SER A 128 10.31 9.53 10.50
C SER A 128 10.91 8.15 10.23
N ASN A 129 11.99 7.80 10.91
CA ASN A 129 12.63 6.49 10.81
C ASN A 129 11.67 5.36 11.24
N SER A 130 10.97 5.53 12.35
CA SER A 130 9.99 4.55 12.85
C SER A 130 8.83 4.39 11.86
N THR A 131 8.31 5.50 11.34
CA THR A 131 7.18 5.50 10.40
C THR A 131 7.58 4.87 9.07
N LEU A 132 8.77 5.19 8.54
CA LEU A 132 9.30 4.55 7.33
C LEU A 132 9.52 3.05 7.51
N THR A 133 10.01 2.62 8.67
CA THR A 133 10.21 1.19 8.98
C THR A 133 8.88 0.44 8.98
N GLU A 134 7.87 0.95 9.68
CA GLU A 134 6.55 0.30 9.71
C GLU A 134 5.90 0.38 8.33
N PHE A 135 6.05 1.48 7.59
CA PHE A 135 5.49 1.63 6.25
C PHE A 135 6.01 0.57 5.28
N VAL A 136 7.33 0.37 5.24
CA VAL A 136 7.96 -0.64 4.37
C VAL A 136 7.49 -2.04 4.73
N LYS A 137 7.35 -2.33 6.03
CA LYS A 137 6.83 -3.60 6.53
C LYS A 137 5.36 -3.81 6.13
N THR A 138 4.52 -2.78 6.22
CA THR A 138 3.12 -2.80 5.75
C THR A 138 3.03 -3.04 4.25
N VAL A 139 3.82 -2.33 3.44
CA VAL A 139 3.85 -2.50 1.99
C VAL A 139 4.34 -3.90 1.60
N ASN A 140 5.27 -4.47 2.36
CA ASN A 140 5.81 -5.81 2.11
C ASN A 140 4.69 -6.86 2.00
N ASN A 141 3.61 -6.73 2.79
CA ASN A 141 2.46 -7.65 2.74
C ASN A 141 1.78 -7.71 1.36
N PHE A 142 1.93 -6.70 0.49
CA PHE A 142 1.30 -6.69 -0.83
C PHE A 142 2.24 -7.16 -1.96
N VAL A 143 3.56 -7.18 -1.71
CA VAL A 143 4.58 -7.44 -2.74
C VAL A 143 5.33 -8.77 -2.58
N GLN A 144 5.02 -9.52 -1.52
CA GLN A 144 5.54 -10.87 -1.31
C GLN A 144 5.05 -11.85 -2.37
N LYS A 145 5.82 -12.91 -2.62
CA LYS A 145 5.49 -13.90 -3.65
C LYS A 145 4.21 -14.68 -3.37
N ASP A 146 3.86 -14.91 -2.11
CA ASP A 146 2.64 -15.61 -1.72
C ASP A 146 1.37 -14.84 -2.07
N THR A 147 1.43 -13.51 -2.22
CA THR A 147 0.27 -12.72 -2.69
C THR A 147 0.04 -12.82 -4.20
N PHE A 148 0.95 -13.43 -4.96
CA PHE A 148 0.83 -13.48 -6.42
C PHE A 148 -0.40 -14.26 -6.85
N ILE A 149 -0.79 -15.28 -6.08
CA ILE A 149 -2.03 -16.04 -6.30
C ILE A 149 -3.28 -15.15 -6.21
N VAL A 150 -3.22 -14.04 -5.47
CA VAL A 150 -4.32 -13.08 -5.33
C VAL A 150 -4.26 -12.07 -6.47
N TRP A 151 -3.06 -11.58 -6.79
CA TRP A 151 -2.85 -10.69 -7.95
C TRP A 151 -3.23 -11.34 -9.28
N ASP A 152 -3.03 -12.65 -9.43
CA ASP A 152 -3.37 -13.42 -10.64
C ASP A 152 -4.89 -13.54 -10.86
N LYS A 153 -5.70 -13.34 -9.81
CA LYS A 153 -7.17 -13.27 -9.93
C LYS A 153 -7.63 -11.96 -10.58
N LEU A 154 -6.79 -10.93 -10.62
CA LEU A 154 -7.10 -9.68 -11.30
C LEU A 154 -6.72 -9.78 -12.77
N SER A 155 -7.59 -9.29 -13.66
CA SER A 155 -7.23 -9.12 -15.08
C SER A 155 -5.94 -8.31 -15.23
N THR A 156 -5.16 -8.56 -16.28
CA THR A 156 -3.88 -7.89 -16.56
C THR A 156 -3.95 -6.35 -16.43
N ASN A 157 -5.02 -5.70 -16.92
CA ASN A 157 -5.18 -4.25 -16.82
C ASN A 157 -5.41 -3.77 -15.37
N HIS A 158 -6.28 -4.46 -14.61
CA HIS A 158 -6.52 -4.12 -13.20
C HIS A 158 -5.27 -4.37 -12.36
N ARG A 159 -4.59 -5.51 -12.55
CA ARG A 159 -3.33 -5.84 -11.89
C ARG A 159 -2.28 -4.75 -12.10
N ARG A 160 -2.01 -4.36 -13.35
CA ARG A 160 -1.06 -3.28 -13.68
C ARG A 160 -1.47 -1.93 -13.08
N THR A 161 -2.76 -1.60 -13.13
CA THR A 161 -3.27 -0.33 -12.59
C THR A 161 -3.03 -0.24 -11.09
N HIS A 162 -3.41 -1.27 -10.33
CA HIS A 162 -3.26 -1.26 -8.87
C HIS A 162 -1.79 -1.41 -8.43
N LEU A 163 -0.96 -2.17 -9.14
CA LEU A 163 0.48 -2.22 -8.87
C LEU A 163 1.16 -0.87 -9.11
N THR A 164 0.83 -0.19 -10.21
CA THR A 164 1.36 1.14 -10.50
C THR A 164 0.91 2.14 -9.43
N LYS A 165 -0.36 2.05 -9.00
CA LYS A 165 -0.88 2.89 -7.91
C LYS A 165 -0.19 2.61 -6.58
N LEU A 166 0.08 1.35 -6.25
CA LEU A 166 0.86 0.98 -5.08
C LEU A 166 2.25 1.61 -5.13
N ILE A 167 3.02 1.38 -6.20
CA ILE A 167 4.37 1.97 -6.34
C ILE A 167 4.32 3.49 -6.19
N HIS A 168 3.38 4.15 -6.86
CA HIS A 168 3.19 5.59 -6.76
C HIS A 168 2.91 6.06 -5.32
N ALA A 169 2.03 5.37 -4.60
CA ALA A 169 1.72 5.67 -3.21
C ALA A 169 2.95 5.51 -2.31
N VAL A 170 3.73 4.45 -2.51
CA VAL A 170 4.98 4.21 -1.76
C VAL A 170 6.01 5.29 -2.05
N GLU A 171 6.19 5.69 -3.30
CA GLU A 171 7.11 6.77 -3.70
C GLU A 171 6.72 8.09 -3.05
N GLN A 172 5.44 8.47 -3.15
CA GLN A 172 4.95 9.73 -2.58
C GLN A 172 5.05 9.77 -1.06
N ALA A 173 4.58 8.72 -0.37
CA ALA A 173 4.64 8.65 1.10
C ALA A 173 6.09 8.67 1.59
N THR A 174 6.98 7.89 0.95
CA THR A 174 8.40 7.86 1.29
C THR A 174 9.05 9.24 1.13
N LEU A 175 8.77 9.92 0.03
CA LEU A 175 9.37 11.22 -0.25
C LEU A 175 8.92 12.27 0.77
N ARG A 176 7.63 12.28 1.11
CA ARG A 176 7.06 13.16 2.15
C ARG A 176 7.67 12.90 3.53
N LEU A 177 7.77 11.62 3.93
CA LEU A 177 8.42 11.24 5.18
C LEU A 177 9.89 11.67 5.21
N SER A 178 10.61 11.51 4.09
CA SER A 178 12.01 11.89 3.97
C SER A 178 12.23 13.40 4.02
N GLN A 179 11.25 14.21 3.64
CA GLN A 179 11.31 15.67 3.75
C GLN A 179 11.19 16.18 5.19
N ASN A 180 10.72 15.34 6.13
CA ASN A 180 10.59 15.72 7.53
C ASN A 180 11.91 15.69 8.31
N PHE A 181 12.94 15.04 7.76
CA PHE A 181 14.26 15.01 8.35
C PHE A 181 14.80 16.43 8.53
N GLN A 182 15.38 16.69 9.69
CA GLN A 182 15.95 18.00 10.03
C GLN A 182 17.45 18.06 9.74
N LYS A 183 18.12 16.92 9.82
CA LYS A 183 19.56 16.80 9.62
C LYS A 183 19.86 15.99 8.37
N THR A 184 21.04 16.22 7.80
CA THR A 184 21.61 15.35 6.77
C THR A 184 21.56 13.90 7.24
N THR A 185 20.74 13.09 6.56
CA THR A 185 20.37 11.73 6.99
C THR A 185 20.49 10.78 5.82
N GLN A 186 21.04 9.60 6.11
CA GLN A 186 20.93 8.41 5.27
C GLN A 186 20.17 7.37 6.09
N PHE A 187 19.03 6.93 5.57
CA PHE A 187 18.18 5.94 6.20
C PHE A 187 17.98 4.76 5.26
N ASP A 188 18.04 3.54 5.79
CA ASP A 188 17.73 2.32 5.06
C ASP A 188 16.91 1.36 5.92
N THR A 189 15.97 0.68 5.29
CA THR A 189 15.15 -0.35 5.92
C THR A 189 14.72 -1.37 4.88
N ASN A 190 14.71 -2.64 5.29
CA ASN A 190 14.52 -3.78 4.40
C ASN A 190 13.45 -4.71 4.97
N SER A 191 12.65 -5.30 4.08
CA SER A 191 11.77 -6.44 4.34
C SER A 191 12.07 -7.57 3.35
N SER A 192 11.23 -8.61 3.26
CA SER A 192 11.55 -9.80 2.45
C SER A 192 11.61 -9.50 0.94
N ASP A 193 10.68 -8.67 0.45
CA ASP A 193 10.48 -8.41 -0.98
C ASP A 193 10.47 -6.92 -1.35
N ILE A 194 10.62 -6.04 -0.36
CA ILE A 194 10.84 -4.60 -0.55
C ILE A 194 12.03 -4.11 0.28
N ALA A 195 12.79 -3.18 -0.27
CA ALA A 195 13.80 -2.42 0.44
C ALA A 195 13.71 -0.94 0.08
N LEU A 196 14.05 -0.10 1.04
CA LEU A 196 13.97 1.35 0.93
C LEU A 196 15.27 1.97 1.42
N LYS A 197 15.76 2.95 0.65
CA LYS A 197 16.90 3.77 1.06
C LYS A 197 16.60 5.24 0.78
N ALA A 198 16.57 6.05 1.83
CA ALA A 198 16.29 7.48 1.75
C ALA A 198 17.55 8.29 2.11
N PHE A 199 17.72 9.41 1.41
CA PHE A 199 18.72 10.43 1.70
C PHE A 199 18.02 11.77 1.88
N PHE A 200 18.41 12.52 2.88
CA PHE A 200 18.06 13.92 3.05
C PHE A 200 19.33 14.72 3.28
N PHE A 201 19.49 15.84 2.59
CA PHE A 201 20.66 16.71 2.72
C PHE A 201 20.37 18.14 2.30
N ASP A 202 21.07 19.09 2.89
CA ASP A 202 21.04 20.49 2.50
C ASP A 202 21.98 20.79 1.31
N SER A 203 21.89 22.02 0.80
CA SER A 203 22.71 22.53 -0.30
C SER A 203 24.23 22.43 -0.05
N TYR A 204 24.68 22.54 1.21
CA TYR A 204 26.10 22.49 1.58
C TYR A 204 26.68 21.09 1.45
N HIS A 205 25.89 20.07 1.80
CA HIS A 205 26.32 18.67 1.77
C HIS A 205 26.15 17.99 0.40
N MET A 206 25.47 18.63 -0.56
CA MET A 206 25.21 18.09 -1.91
C MET A 206 26.46 17.64 -2.67
N LYS A 207 27.62 18.28 -2.46
CA LYS A 207 28.87 17.96 -3.18
C LYS A 207 29.50 16.64 -2.74
N HIS A 208 29.26 16.24 -1.49
CA HIS A 208 29.90 15.07 -0.87
C HIS A 208 28.98 13.85 -0.82
N ILE A 209 27.68 14.05 -1.04
CA ILE A 209 26.69 12.98 -1.00
C ILE A 209 26.43 12.48 -2.42
N HIS A 210 26.56 11.17 -2.59
CA HIS A 210 26.32 10.47 -3.85
C HIS A 210 25.23 9.42 -3.61
N PRO A 211 23.94 9.81 -3.74
CA PRO A 211 22.83 8.91 -3.50
C PRO A 211 22.89 7.73 -4.46
N HIS A 212 22.90 6.53 -3.89
CA HIS A 212 22.90 5.28 -4.63
C HIS A 212 22.30 4.16 -3.78
N MET A 213 21.78 3.15 -4.45
CA MET A 213 21.29 1.92 -3.82
C MET A 213 21.80 0.72 -4.60
N ASN A 214 22.29 -0.30 -3.87
CA ASN A 214 22.68 -1.58 -4.41
C ASN A 214 21.97 -2.66 -3.59
N MET A 215 21.19 -3.52 -4.27
CA MET A 215 20.40 -4.55 -3.63
C MET A 215 20.23 -5.73 -4.58
N GLY A 216 20.50 -6.96 -4.14
CA GLY A 216 20.32 -8.15 -4.99
C GLY A 216 21.20 -8.19 -6.25
N GLY A 217 22.29 -7.42 -6.27
CA GLY A 217 23.12 -7.21 -7.46
C GLY A 217 22.55 -6.19 -8.45
N ASP A 218 21.35 -5.69 -8.21
CA ASP A 218 20.78 -4.54 -8.89
C ASP A 218 21.35 -3.26 -8.30
N ASN A 219 21.55 -2.24 -9.13
CA ASN A 219 22.19 -1.01 -8.70
C ASN A 219 21.58 0.21 -9.41
N ILE A 220 21.38 1.27 -8.63
CA ILE A 220 20.98 2.59 -9.11
C ILE A 220 21.93 3.66 -8.60
N LYS A 221 22.40 4.51 -9.51
CA LYS A 221 23.33 5.61 -9.23
C LYS A 221 22.82 6.90 -9.83
N ILE A 222 22.81 7.96 -9.03
CA ILE A 222 22.44 9.31 -9.45
C ILE A 222 23.70 10.13 -9.73
N PHE A 223 23.71 10.84 -10.86
CA PHE A 223 24.77 11.78 -11.22
C PHE A 223 24.16 13.19 -11.30
N PRO A 224 24.37 14.06 -10.27
CA PRO A 224 23.84 15.41 -10.27
C PRO A 224 24.64 16.34 -11.19
N ASN A 225 23.94 17.32 -11.78
CA ASN A 225 24.56 18.37 -12.59
C ASN A 225 25.33 19.35 -11.68
N ARG A 226 26.65 19.46 -11.90
CA ARG A 226 27.55 20.26 -11.07
C ARG A 226 27.55 21.76 -11.38
N LYS A 227 26.74 22.21 -12.34
CA LYS A 227 26.69 23.61 -12.80
C LYS A 227 25.68 24.49 -12.05
N ALA A 228 24.69 23.89 -11.35
CA ALA A 228 23.68 24.64 -10.62
C ALA A 228 24.26 25.23 -9.32
N ALA A 229 23.92 26.49 -9.02
CA ALA A 229 24.46 27.27 -7.92
C ALA A 229 24.21 26.58 -6.57
N TYR A 230 25.27 26.01 -5.98
CA TYR A 230 25.28 25.43 -4.63
C TYR A 230 25.09 26.48 -3.50
N ASP A 231 24.93 27.74 -3.86
CA ASP A 231 24.91 28.88 -2.95
C ASP A 231 23.48 29.29 -2.53
N SER A 232 22.45 28.63 -3.06
CA SER A 232 21.07 28.79 -2.57
C SER A 232 20.81 27.85 -1.40
N ASN A 233 20.41 28.40 -0.26
CA ASN A 233 19.88 27.59 0.85
C ASN A 233 18.71 26.73 0.37
N GLY A 234 18.76 25.45 0.69
CA GLY A 234 17.69 24.53 0.37
C GLY A 234 17.99 23.09 0.79
N SER A 235 17.04 22.20 0.55
CA SER A 235 17.12 20.79 0.92
C SER A 235 16.71 19.88 -0.22
N VAL A 236 17.24 18.66 -0.19
CA VAL A 236 16.97 17.61 -1.17
C VAL A 236 16.66 16.32 -0.44
N ALA A 237 15.59 15.65 -0.85
CA ALA A 237 15.23 14.31 -0.46
C ALA A 237 15.33 13.39 -1.67
N VAL A 238 16.01 12.25 -1.52
CA VAL A 238 16.12 11.20 -2.53
C VAL A 238 15.66 9.89 -1.92
N ALA A 239 14.66 9.25 -2.51
CA ALA A 239 14.11 7.99 -2.07
C ALA A 239 14.33 6.92 -3.12
N PHE A 240 14.99 5.83 -2.75
CA PHE A 240 15.16 4.63 -3.56
C PHE A 240 14.25 3.52 -3.03
N LEU A 241 13.58 2.83 -3.95
CA LEU A 241 12.76 1.67 -3.66
C LEU A 241 13.23 0.50 -4.52
N TYR A 242 13.30 -0.67 -3.89
CA TYR A 242 13.65 -1.93 -4.53
C TYR A 242 12.54 -2.92 -4.24
N TYR A 243 11.98 -3.53 -5.29
CA TYR A 243 10.99 -4.57 -5.21
C TYR A 243 11.53 -5.83 -5.84
N LYS A 244 11.77 -6.84 -5.00
CA LYS A 244 12.47 -8.08 -5.39
C LYS A 244 11.67 -8.92 -6.37
N SER A 245 10.37 -9.04 -6.13
CA SER A 245 9.58 -10.11 -6.73
C SER A 245 8.54 -9.62 -7.73
N ILE A 246 8.09 -8.36 -7.69
CA ILE A 246 6.91 -7.88 -8.42
C ILE A 246 7.06 -7.77 -9.94
N GLY A 247 8.27 -7.91 -10.49
CA GLY A 247 8.54 -7.76 -11.92
C GLY A 247 7.56 -8.53 -12.81
N PRO A 248 7.43 -9.87 -12.65
CA PRO A 248 6.52 -10.68 -13.44
C PRO A 248 5.05 -10.22 -13.40
N LEU A 249 4.60 -9.52 -12.35
CA LEU A 249 3.23 -8.99 -12.26
C LEU A 249 2.90 -7.90 -13.30
N PHE A 250 3.92 -7.28 -13.88
CA PHE A 250 3.77 -6.33 -14.99
C PHE A 250 3.68 -6.99 -16.37
N SER A 251 3.91 -8.30 -16.47
CA SER A 251 3.89 -9.03 -17.74
C SER A 251 2.48 -9.10 -18.33
N SER A 252 2.40 -9.20 -19.66
CA SER A 252 1.12 -9.25 -20.40
C SER A 252 0.39 -10.59 -20.26
N SER A 253 1.07 -11.62 -19.76
CA SER A 253 0.52 -12.97 -19.60
C SER A 253 -0.40 -13.06 -18.37
N ASP A 254 -1.56 -13.68 -18.53
CA ASP A 254 -2.52 -13.91 -17.44
C ASP A 254 -2.09 -15.06 -16.50
N ASN A 255 -1.05 -15.84 -16.83
CA ASN A 255 -0.55 -16.94 -15.99
C ASN A 255 0.91 -16.72 -15.59
N ILE A 256 1.15 -15.86 -14.60
CA ILE A 256 2.52 -15.51 -14.17
C ILE A 256 3.25 -16.71 -13.52
N LEU A 257 2.47 -17.63 -12.95
CA LEU A 257 2.95 -18.78 -12.18
C LEU A 257 3.31 -19.99 -13.04
N LEU A 258 2.97 -20.00 -14.34
CA LEU A 258 3.30 -21.10 -15.24
C LEU A 258 4.66 -20.88 -15.92
N GLU A 259 5.50 -21.90 -15.92
CA GLU A 259 6.68 -21.95 -16.78
C GLU A 259 6.24 -22.10 -18.25
N PRO A 260 6.91 -21.44 -19.21
CA PRO A 260 6.49 -21.44 -20.60
C PRO A 260 6.53 -22.85 -21.20
N GLN A 261 5.38 -23.35 -21.69
CA GLN A 261 5.27 -24.68 -22.29
C GLN A 261 5.54 -24.75 -23.80
N SER A 262 5.93 -23.66 -24.48
CA SER A 262 6.36 -23.74 -25.87
C SER A 262 7.12 -22.50 -26.32
N TYR A 263 8.26 -22.68 -26.98
CA TYR A 263 9.09 -21.61 -27.55
C TYR A 263 8.45 -20.91 -28.77
N ASP A 264 7.41 -21.49 -29.37
CA ASP A 264 6.85 -21.03 -30.65
C ASP A 264 5.81 -19.89 -30.55
N LYS A 265 5.49 -19.40 -29.34
CA LYS A 265 4.58 -18.25 -29.12
C LYS A 265 5.21 -17.10 -28.30
N ALA A 266 6.52 -17.15 -28.06
CA ALA A 266 7.19 -16.24 -27.13
C ALA A 266 7.33 -14.78 -27.61
N GLU A 267 7.05 -14.49 -28.90
CA GLU A 267 7.23 -13.14 -29.45
C GLU A 267 6.09 -12.15 -29.15
N GLU A 268 4.91 -12.59 -28.70
CA GLU A 268 3.76 -11.68 -28.47
C GLU A 268 3.54 -11.27 -27.00
N GLU A 269 4.12 -11.96 -26.02
CA GLU A 269 3.94 -11.64 -24.60
C GLU A 269 5.24 -11.19 -23.93
N GLY A 270 5.43 -9.87 -23.87
CA GLY A 270 6.54 -9.27 -23.11
C GLY A 270 6.47 -9.63 -21.63
N ARG A 271 7.47 -10.39 -21.15
CA ARG A 271 7.65 -10.75 -19.74
C ARG A 271 8.71 -9.87 -19.09
N VAL A 272 8.41 -9.35 -17.90
CA VAL A 272 9.39 -8.63 -17.09
C VAL A 272 10.21 -9.64 -16.28
N ILE A 273 11.50 -9.72 -16.60
CA ILE A 273 12.46 -10.70 -16.05
C ILE A 273 13.48 -10.05 -15.10
N SER A 274 13.12 -8.96 -14.43
CA SER A 274 14.00 -8.29 -13.47
C SER A 274 13.23 -7.91 -12.22
N SER A 275 13.95 -7.55 -11.16
CA SER A 275 13.39 -6.76 -10.06
C SER A 275 12.86 -5.43 -10.60
N VAL A 276 12.01 -4.75 -9.82
CA VAL A 276 11.59 -3.38 -10.09
C VAL A 276 12.31 -2.46 -9.13
N ILE A 277 13.02 -1.47 -9.64
CA ILE A 277 13.69 -0.44 -8.83
C ILE A 277 13.22 0.94 -9.26
N SER A 278 13.06 1.83 -8.31
CA SER A 278 12.66 3.21 -8.58
C SER A 278 13.43 4.22 -7.75
N VAL A 279 13.40 5.46 -8.23
CA VAL A 279 13.98 6.61 -7.54
C VAL A 279 13.05 7.80 -7.65
N SER A 280 12.78 8.43 -6.51
CA SER A 280 12.02 9.67 -6.40
C SER A 280 12.89 10.74 -5.78
N ILE A 281 12.86 11.95 -6.35
CA ILE A 281 13.68 13.07 -5.91
C ILE A 281 12.78 14.27 -5.71
N SER A 282 12.94 14.94 -4.58
CA SER A 282 12.34 16.25 -4.32
C SER A 282 13.42 17.19 -3.85
N SER A 283 13.37 18.43 -4.34
CA SER A 283 14.20 19.50 -3.82
C SER A 283 13.38 20.74 -3.53
N ASN A 284 13.82 21.51 -2.54
CA ASN A 284 13.28 22.81 -2.21
C ASN A 284 14.44 23.83 -2.14
N PRO A 285 14.57 24.76 -3.10
CA PRO A 285 13.67 24.97 -4.25
C PRO A 285 13.72 23.83 -5.30
N PRO A 286 12.71 23.69 -6.19
CA PRO A 286 12.66 22.63 -7.20
C PRO A 286 13.83 22.63 -8.20
N THR A 287 14.49 23.77 -8.40
CA THR A 287 15.66 23.91 -9.27
C THR A 287 16.99 23.63 -8.57
N LEU A 288 16.97 23.32 -7.27
CA LEU A 288 18.20 23.11 -6.49
C LEU A 288 18.96 21.86 -6.94
N TYR A 289 18.26 20.78 -7.28
CA TYR A 289 18.87 19.48 -7.59
C TYR A 289 18.65 19.08 -9.05
N GLU A 290 19.51 19.58 -9.92
CA GLU A 290 19.53 19.18 -11.32
C GLU A 290 20.27 17.85 -11.53
N LEU A 291 19.77 17.04 -12.47
CA LEU A 291 20.33 15.74 -12.81
C LEU A 291 21.09 15.81 -14.13
N GLU A 292 22.27 15.21 -14.18
CA GLU A 292 22.96 14.92 -15.44
C GLU A 292 22.47 13.60 -16.02
N LYS A 293 22.46 12.53 -15.20
CA LYS A 293 21.92 11.22 -15.58
C LYS A 293 21.61 10.36 -14.36
N ILE A 294 20.76 9.36 -14.55
CA ILE A 294 20.55 8.26 -13.61
C ILE A 294 20.91 6.97 -14.34
N THR A 295 21.69 6.10 -13.70
CA THR A 295 22.08 4.80 -14.26
C THR A 295 21.45 3.68 -13.45
N PHE A 296 20.68 2.85 -14.14
CA PHE A 296 20.08 1.62 -13.62
C PHE A 296 20.86 0.42 -14.16
N THR A 297 21.10 -0.57 -13.31
CA THR A 297 21.72 -1.84 -13.68
C THR A 297 20.91 -2.94 -12.99
N LEU A 298 20.30 -3.81 -13.78
CA LEU A 298 19.38 -4.85 -13.32
C LEU A 298 19.89 -6.21 -13.78
N ASN A 299 19.84 -7.18 -12.87
CA ASN A 299 20.09 -8.57 -13.17
C ASN A 299 18.83 -9.22 -13.73
N HIS A 300 19.01 -10.07 -14.73
CA HIS A 300 17.93 -10.92 -15.22
C HIS A 300 17.67 -12.02 -14.18
N ILE A 301 16.42 -12.12 -13.76
CA ILE A 301 15.86 -13.26 -13.04
C ILE A 301 15.87 -14.43 -14.02
N LYS A 302 16.66 -15.46 -13.70
CA LYS A 302 16.71 -16.72 -14.45
C LYS A 302 15.51 -17.59 -14.12
#